data_AF-A0A934DZZ9-F1
#
_entry.id   AF-A0A934DZZ9-F1
#
_cell.length_a   1.000
_cell.length_b   1.000
_cell.length_c   1.000
_cell.angle_alpha   90.00
_cell.angle_beta   90.00
_cell.angle_gamma   90.00
#
_symmetry.space_group_name_H-M   'P 1'
#
loop_
_entity.id
_entity.type
_entity.pdbx_description
1 polymer ?
#
loop_
_entity_poly.entity_id
_entity_poly.type
_entity_poly.pdbx_seq_one_letter_code
_entity_poly.pdbx_strand_id
1 'polypeptide(L)'
;MLEVSIFHTLEAVAAYRAQLAELNRASRQKSPFTTLEFFENYLQHDEFYVVGKDLEVWFLIAFEAGAPVGYLALRRVRERAFGLSAAKLEFLATHDVERPHAVCKPEDEARCIEAFYRALLERKADWSMLELKQQAPDAQLLFMPASLPLSAHYVRPFESMTVSVIHNRFTDVLGYLNAMEKKARSNVKRQLRNLLAAGEVRYLYSEDPEATPLLLDLYLDVERHSWKARVGGTIHRDERRIAFFRGMLAATMPFRIGIGLLLLDGVPIAGSIVNAYERRLHATQVVFDDRFSRLTPGTLLFAMLMKETIDTKAEHLDLMSGFSYYKSRWLAETTDCQSLQIFRVGSALFYKAIAGDLRRKLEERLRGPIDLEAENVAKHESAVEAAGIAGEGAPADRRIVETRLATLATKAVRAVTAAELDAFFDVGLAKHRPDARRLAS
;
A
#
# COMPACT_ATOMS: atom_id res chain seq x y z
N MET A 1 -9.75 9.32 33.71
CA MET A 1 -9.09 10.08 32.62
C MET A 1 -7.80 9.35 32.31
N LEU A 2 -7.49 9.10 31.04
CA LEU A 2 -6.28 8.37 30.67
C LEU A 2 -5.05 9.27 30.80
N GLU A 3 -3.96 8.73 31.33
CA GLU A 3 -2.65 9.38 31.35
C GLU A 3 -1.93 9.07 30.05
N VAL A 4 -1.29 10.05 29.42
CA VAL A 4 -0.53 9.83 28.17
C VAL A 4 0.93 10.11 28.40
N SER A 5 1.78 9.13 28.08
CA SER A 5 3.23 9.32 27.99
C SER A 5 3.66 9.40 26.53
N ILE A 6 4.59 10.31 26.24
CA ILE A 6 5.23 10.45 24.92
C ILE A 6 6.64 9.89 25.01
N PHE A 7 6.92 8.87 24.22
CA PHE A 7 8.23 8.23 24.13
C PHE A 7 8.95 8.70 22.86
N HIS A 8 10.25 8.95 22.99
CA HIS A 8 11.07 9.52 21.92
C HIS A 8 11.99 8.51 21.21
N THR A 9 11.90 7.24 21.58
CA THR A 9 12.57 6.12 20.91
C THR A 9 11.69 4.87 20.95
N LEU A 10 11.92 3.91 20.06
CA LEU A 10 11.17 2.64 20.08
C LEU A 10 11.68 1.68 21.18
N GLU A 11 12.95 1.79 21.56
CA GLU A 11 13.53 1.05 22.68
C GLU A 11 12.82 1.38 23.99
N ALA A 12 12.40 2.64 24.18
CA ALA A 12 11.71 3.07 25.39
C ALA A 12 10.29 2.49 25.51
N VAL A 13 9.67 2.06 24.40
CA VAL A 13 8.36 1.40 24.41
C VAL A 13 8.46 -0.13 24.33
N ALA A 14 9.68 -0.68 24.22
CA ALA A 14 9.88 -2.13 24.07
C ALA A 14 9.30 -2.95 25.23
N ALA A 15 9.26 -2.38 26.44
CA ALA A 15 8.67 -3.01 27.62
C ALA A 15 7.14 -3.26 27.48
N TYR A 16 6.48 -2.59 26.54
CA TYR A 16 5.05 -2.72 26.27
C TYR A 16 4.74 -3.54 25.02
N ARG A 17 5.74 -4.11 24.32
CA ARG A 17 5.59 -4.77 23.01
C ARG A 17 4.42 -5.75 22.97
N ALA A 18 4.31 -6.63 23.96
CA ALA A 18 3.25 -7.63 24.02
C ALA A 18 1.85 -6.99 24.16
N GLN A 19 1.71 -5.96 25.01
CA GLN A 19 0.48 -5.22 25.20
C GLN A 19 0.08 -4.43 23.95
N LEU A 20 1.04 -3.79 23.27
CA LEU A 20 0.78 -3.04 22.03
C LEU A 20 0.35 -3.97 20.88
N ALA A 21 0.94 -5.17 20.79
CA ALA A 21 0.52 -6.18 19.83
C ALA A 21 -0.92 -6.64 20.10
N GLU A 22 -1.30 -6.85 21.37
CA GLU A 22 -2.67 -7.22 21.74
C GLU A 22 -3.67 -6.10 21.43
N LEU A 23 -3.31 -4.84 21.71
CA LEU A 23 -4.15 -3.69 21.33
C LEU A 23 -4.36 -3.62 19.82
N ASN A 24 -3.34 -3.93 19.00
CA ASN A 24 -3.50 -3.97 17.55
C ASN A 24 -4.42 -5.10 17.08
N ARG A 25 -4.37 -6.28 17.72
CA ARG A 25 -5.32 -7.37 17.43
C ARG A 25 -6.74 -7.03 17.88
N ALA A 26 -6.90 -6.28 18.96
CA ALA A 26 -8.19 -5.88 19.48
C ALA A 26 -8.77 -4.64 18.78
N SER A 27 -7.99 -3.94 17.95
CA SER A 27 -8.45 -2.73 17.26
C SER A 27 -9.47 -3.02 16.17
N ARG A 28 -10.30 -2.02 15.86
CA ARG A 28 -11.22 -2.08 14.71
C ARG A 28 -10.47 -2.30 13.39
N GLN A 29 -9.26 -1.75 13.29
CA GLN A 29 -8.44 -1.78 12.09
C GLN A 29 -7.10 -2.46 12.34
N LYS A 30 -7.14 -3.79 12.54
CA LYS A 30 -5.95 -4.65 12.61
C LYS A 30 -5.05 -4.39 11.41
N SER A 31 -3.80 -4.00 11.65
CA SER A 31 -2.88 -3.64 10.58
C SER A 31 -1.47 -4.19 10.81
N PRO A 32 -0.80 -4.76 9.79
CA PRO A 32 0.63 -5.09 9.91
C PRO A 32 1.49 -3.84 10.06
N PHE A 33 0.99 -2.69 9.59
CA PHE A 33 1.70 -1.42 9.51
C PHE A 33 1.73 -0.61 10.82
N THR A 34 1.12 -1.13 11.88
CA THR A 34 1.07 -0.51 13.21
C THR A 34 1.85 -1.30 14.26
N THR A 35 2.53 -2.38 13.85
CA THR A 35 3.33 -3.22 14.75
C THR A 35 4.68 -2.58 15.08
N LEU A 36 5.24 -2.90 16.26
CA LEU A 36 6.51 -2.33 16.68
C LEU A 36 7.64 -2.80 15.76
N GLU A 37 7.59 -4.05 15.32
CA GLU A 37 8.54 -4.66 14.38
C GLU A 37 8.54 -3.95 13.02
N PHE A 38 7.34 -3.59 12.52
CA PHE A 38 7.22 -2.80 11.30
C PHE A 38 7.83 -1.40 11.47
N PHE A 39 7.56 -0.72 12.58
CA PHE A 39 8.11 0.59 12.87
C PHE A 39 9.63 0.59 13.03
N GLU A 40 10.19 -0.44 13.68
CA GLU A 40 11.64 -0.64 13.84
C GLU A 40 12.30 -0.78 12.46
N ASN A 41 11.77 -1.66 11.61
CA ASN A 41 12.26 -1.85 10.25
C ASN A 41 12.11 -0.59 9.37
N TYR A 42 10.99 0.12 9.51
CA TYR A 42 10.73 1.37 8.80
C TYR A 42 11.74 2.45 9.18
N LEU A 43 11.97 2.69 10.48
CA LEU A 43 12.92 3.72 10.94
C LEU A 43 14.38 3.37 10.62
N GLN A 44 14.75 2.09 10.70
CA GLN A 44 16.08 1.63 10.34
C GLN A 44 16.42 1.87 8.86
N HIS A 45 15.39 1.90 8.01
CA HIS A 45 15.52 1.92 6.55
C HIS A 45 14.77 3.09 5.89
N ASP A 46 14.45 4.17 6.63
CA ASP A 46 13.78 5.35 6.07
C ASP A 46 14.71 6.01 5.03
N GLU A 47 14.23 6.10 3.79
CA GLU A 47 14.98 6.66 2.66
C GLU A 47 15.03 8.20 2.67
N PHE A 48 14.14 8.85 3.44
CA PHE A 48 13.98 10.30 3.45
C PHE A 48 14.57 10.98 4.68
N TYR A 49 14.58 10.31 5.83
CA TYR A 49 14.95 10.92 7.11
C TYR A 49 15.89 10.06 7.93
N VAL A 50 16.85 10.69 8.61
CA VAL A 50 17.72 10.01 9.58
C VAL A 50 17.23 10.29 11.01
N VAL A 51 16.97 9.23 11.78
CA VAL A 51 16.57 9.31 13.19
C VAL A 51 17.61 10.09 14.01
N GLY A 52 17.15 10.99 14.87
CA GLY A 52 18.00 11.84 15.72
C GLY A 52 18.61 13.05 15.01
N LYS A 53 18.54 13.11 13.68
CA LYS A 53 19.02 14.24 12.88
C LYS A 53 17.87 15.02 12.26
N ASP A 54 17.08 14.35 11.42
CA ASP A 54 16.00 14.96 10.63
C ASP A 54 14.61 14.63 11.21
N LEU A 55 14.55 13.54 11.97
CA LEU A 55 13.35 12.96 12.55
C LEU A 55 13.56 12.59 14.04
N GLU A 56 12.53 12.80 14.84
CA GLU A 56 12.43 12.32 16.22
C GLU A 56 11.14 11.49 16.38
N VAL A 57 11.22 10.37 17.08
CA VAL A 57 10.03 9.54 17.37
C VAL A 57 9.14 10.26 18.38
N TRP A 58 7.83 10.19 18.15
CA TRP A 58 6.79 10.70 19.05
C TRP A 58 5.75 9.61 19.21
N PHE A 59 6.05 8.63 20.05
CA PHE A 59 5.19 7.47 20.29
C PHE A 59 4.34 7.72 21.53
N LEU A 60 3.05 7.95 21.34
CA LEU A 60 2.12 8.22 22.45
C LEU A 60 1.52 6.92 22.93
N ILE A 61 1.52 6.67 24.23
CA ILE A 61 0.78 5.56 24.86
C ILE A 61 -0.15 6.14 25.91
N ALA A 62 -1.43 5.80 25.82
CA ALA A 62 -2.44 6.10 26.82
C ALA A 62 -2.51 4.96 27.83
N PHE A 63 -2.56 5.30 29.12
CA PHE A 63 -2.54 4.38 30.25
C PHE A 63 -3.79 4.53 31.13
N GLU A 64 -4.25 3.40 31.65
CA GLU A 64 -5.24 3.30 32.71
C GLU A 64 -4.67 2.38 33.80
N ALA A 65 -4.55 2.89 35.03
CA ALA A 65 -3.97 2.15 36.15
C ALA A 65 -2.62 1.46 35.82
N GLY A 66 -1.77 2.13 35.03
CA GLY A 66 -0.45 1.63 34.62
C GLY A 66 -0.44 0.66 33.43
N ALA A 67 -1.61 0.27 32.89
CA ALA A 67 -1.72 -0.59 31.72
C ALA A 67 -1.96 0.22 30.44
N PRO A 68 -1.27 -0.08 29.31
CA PRO A 68 -1.57 0.52 28.02
C PRO A 68 -3.00 0.20 27.57
N VAL A 69 -3.76 1.23 27.19
CA VAL A 69 -5.13 1.11 26.63
C VAL A 69 -5.21 1.54 25.16
N GLY A 70 -4.22 2.32 24.70
CA GLY A 70 -4.09 2.69 23.30
C GLY A 70 -2.75 3.31 22.99
N TYR A 71 -2.38 3.39 21.71
CA TYR A 71 -1.20 4.10 21.26
C TYR A 71 -1.41 4.85 19.94
N LEU A 72 -0.60 5.87 19.71
CA LEU A 72 -0.53 6.64 18.46
C LEU A 72 0.94 6.87 18.12
N ALA A 73 1.40 6.27 17.03
CA ALA A 73 2.78 6.36 16.57
C ALA A 73 2.96 7.55 15.62
N LEU A 74 3.60 8.61 16.09
CA LEU A 74 3.94 9.79 15.31
C LEU A 74 5.46 9.94 15.20
N ARG A 75 5.88 10.82 14.29
CA ARG A 75 7.24 11.34 14.19
C ARG A 75 7.19 12.86 14.10
N ARG A 76 8.22 13.51 14.63
CA ARG A 76 8.47 14.93 14.45
C ARG A 76 9.58 15.12 13.43
N VAL A 77 9.27 15.78 12.33
CA VAL A 77 10.24 16.16 11.29
C VAL A 77 10.43 17.67 11.27
N ARG A 78 11.65 18.12 10.99
CA ARG A 78 11.96 19.55 10.81
C ARG A 78 11.70 19.95 9.37
N GLU A 79 10.91 21.00 9.18
CA GLU A 79 10.66 21.62 7.89
C GLU A 79 11.10 23.09 7.89
N ARG A 80 11.20 23.69 6.71
CA ARG A 80 11.39 25.13 6.54
C ARG A 80 10.18 25.76 5.87
N ALA A 81 9.72 26.88 6.42
CA ALA A 81 8.69 27.72 5.84
C ALA A 81 9.15 29.18 5.89
N PHE A 82 9.21 29.85 4.73
CA PHE A 82 9.75 31.21 4.61
C PHE A 82 11.15 31.38 5.23
N GLY A 83 12.01 30.36 5.11
CA GLY A 83 13.34 30.34 5.72
C GLY A 83 13.38 30.07 7.22
N LEU A 84 12.23 30.07 7.90
CA LEU A 84 12.12 29.77 9.33
C LEU A 84 11.99 28.26 9.56
N SER A 85 12.64 27.75 10.60
CA SER A 85 12.49 26.37 11.04
C SER A 85 11.10 26.16 11.63
N ALA A 86 10.43 25.08 11.21
CA ALA A 86 9.16 24.62 11.73
C ALA A 86 9.25 23.12 12.01
N ALA A 87 8.34 22.62 12.86
CA ALA A 87 8.26 21.21 13.17
C ALA A 87 6.89 20.67 12.77
N LYS A 88 6.89 19.56 12.03
CA LYS A 88 5.68 18.84 11.63
C LYS A 88 5.62 17.54 12.42
N LEU A 89 4.48 17.29 13.05
CA LEU A 89 4.09 15.98 13.52
C LEU A 89 3.30 15.29 12.41
N GLU A 90 3.62 14.03 12.13
CA GLU A 90 2.88 13.16 11.23
C GLU A 90 2.98 11.72 11.71
N PHE A 91 2.22 10.80 11.12
CA PHE A 91 2.36 9.37 11.44
C PHE A 91 3.80 8.88 11.26
N LEU A 92 4.23 7.96 12.13
CA LEU A 92 5.61 7.49 12.16
C LEU A 92 6.03 6.81 10.85
N ALA A 93 5.14 6.00 10.28
CA ALA A 93 5.28 5.48 8.93
C ALA A 93 4.37 6.24 7.96
N THR A 94 4.92 6.66 6.81
CA THR A 94 4.24 7.57 5.87
C THR A 94 4.11 7.04 4.45
N HIS A 95 4.81 5.96 4.13
CA HIS A 95 4.79 5.27 2.85
C HIS A 95 4.72 3.76 3.09
N ASP A 96 4.24 3.02 2.09
CA ASP A 96 4.03 1.56 2.17
C ASP A 96 3.13 1.14 3.36
N VAL A 97 2.20 2.03 3.73
CA VAL A 97 1.20 1.85 4.77
C VAL A 97 -0.17 2.26 4.25
N GLU A 98 -1.22 1.75 4.89
CA GLU A 98 -2.61 2.10 4.57
C GLU A 98 -3.36 2.54 5.82
N ARG A 99 -4.10 3.64 5.72
CA ARG A 99 -4.91 4.24 6.80
C ARG A 99 -4.25 4.15 8.19
N PRO A 100 -3.09 4.82 8.43
CA PRO A 100 -2.51 4.89 9.76
C PRO A 100 -3.51 5.46 10.77
N HIS A 101 -3.55 4.96 12.00
CA HIS A 101 -4.61 5.30 12.95
C HIS A 101 -4.11 5.21 14.40
N ALA A 102 -4.93 5.71 15.33
CA ALA A 102 -4.76 5.47 16.75
C ALA A 102 -5.21 4.04 17.09
N VAL A 103 -4.32 3.23 17.68
CA VAL A 103 -4.58 1.83 17.94
C VAL A 103 -5.09 1.66 19.36
N CYS A 104 -6.32 1.20 19.49
CA CYS A 104 -7.01 0.96 20.74
C CYS A 104 -8.21 0.04 20.48
N LYS A 105 -8.84 -0.46 21.56
CA LYS A 105 -10.10 -1.19 21.45
C LYS A 105 -11.23 -0.26 20.99
N PRO A 106 -12.24 -0.73 20.25
CA PRO A 106 -13.36 0.11 19.79
C PRO A 106 -14.07 0.86 20.93
N GLU A 107 -14.27 0.23 22.07
CA GLU A 107 -14.88 0.83 23.27
C GLU A 107 -14.02 1.95 23.90
N ASP A 108 -12.73 1.95 23.61
CA ASP A 108 -11.73 2.87 24.16
C ASP A 108 -11.37 4.00 23.19
N GLU A 109 -11.88 3.96 21.96
CA GLU A 109 -11.47 4.85 20.87
C GLU A 109 -11.65 6.32 21.22
N ALA A 110 -12.85 6.71 21.66
CA ALA A 110 -13.15 8.10 22.01
C ALA A 110 -12.26 8.63 23.14
N ARG A 111 -12.09 7.84 24.21
CA ARG A 111 -11.26 8.23 25.36
C ARG A 111 -9.78 8.29 25.03
N CYS A 112 -9.28 7.38 24.18
CA CYS A 112 -7.89 7.39 23.73
C CYS A 112 -7.61 8.60 22.83
N ILE A 113 -8.47 8.88 21.86
CA ILE A 113 -8.31 10.02 20.94
C ILE A 113 -8.37 11.34 21.69
N GLU A 114 -9.30 11.49 22.64
CA GLU A 114 -9.34 12.67 23.49
C GLU A 114 -8.05 12.84 24.29
N ALA A 115 -7.53 11.76 24.87
CA ALA A 115 -6.29 11.78 25.63
C ALA A 115 -5.07 12.14 24.74
N PHE A 116 -4.97 11.56 23.53
CA PHE A 116 -3.90 11.88 22.59
C PHE A 116 -3.95 13.33 22.13
N TYR A 117 -5.12 13.84 21.74
CA TYR A 117 -5.26 15.25 21.38
C TYR A 117 -4.91 16.16 22.55
N ARG A 118 -5.36 15.86 23.78
CA ARG A 118 -4.98 16.63 24.96
C ARG A 118 -3.47 16.70 25.14
N ALA A 119 -2.79 15.56 25.12
CA ALA A 119 -1.33 15.49 25.26
C ALA A 119 -0.58 16.25 24.15
N LEU A 120 -1.05 16.15 22.90
CA LEU A 120 -0.46 16.87 21.77
C LEU A 120 -0.63 18.39 21.91
N LEU A 121 -1.81 18.86 22.33
CA LEU A 121 -2.11 20.29 22.48
C LEU A 121 -1.45 20.91 23.72
N GLU A 122 -1.25 20.14 24.79
CA GLU A 122 -0.42 20.56 25.95
C GLU A 122 1.04 20.81 25.53
N ARG A 123 1.53 20.04 24.55
CA ARG A 123 2.86 20.17 23.95
C ARG A 123 2.87 21.02 22.67
N LYS A 124 1.88 21.89 22.45
CA LYS A 124 1.75 22.71 21.21
C LYS A 124 2.98 23.57 20.87
N ALA A 125 3.84 23.88 21.85
CA ALA A 125 5.07 24.63 21.58
C ALA A 125 6.12 23.80 20.81
N ASP A 126 6.05 22.47 20.90
CA ASP A 126 7.03 21.55 20.32
C ASP A 126 6.81 21.29 18.82
N TRP A 127 5.68 21.73 18.28
CA TRP A 127 5.28 21.54 16.89
C TRP A 127 4.57 22.77 16.30
N SER A 128 4.49 22.82 14.98
CA SER A 128 3.86 23.89 14.20
C SER A 128 2.69 23.39 13.37
N MET A 129 2.73 22.13 12.96
CA MET A 129 1.65 21.45 12.26
C MET A 129 1.58 19.98 12.71
N LEU A 130 0.36 19.45 12.89
CA LEU A 130 0.07 18.03 12.94
C LEU A 130 -0.63 17.64 11.63
N GLU A 131 -0.20 16.55 11.00
CA GLU A 131 -0.84 15.98 9.82
C GLU A 131 -1.23 14.51 10.06
N LEU A 132 -2.51 14.22 9.90
CA LEU A 132 -3.11 12.90 10.02
C LEU A 132 -3.66 12.51 8.65
N LYS A 133 -2.91 11.68 7.92
CA LYS A 133 -3.23 11.30 6.54
C LYS A 133 -4.24 10.17 6.47
N GLN A 134 -5.02 10.13 5.39
CA GLN A 134 -5.81 8.96 4.96
C GLN A 134 -6.69 8.34 6.05
N GLN A 135 -7.53 9.16 6.67
CA GLN A 135 -8.53 8.71 7.62
C GLN A 135 -9.85 8.44 6.89
N ALA A 136 -10.55 7.36 7.27
CA ALA A 136 -11.91 7.11 6.79
C ALA A 136 -12.87 8.21 7.31
N PRO A 137 -14.01 8.47 6.65
CA PRO A 137 -14.91 9.57 7.03
C PRO A 137 -15.51 9.43 8.43
N ASP A 138 -15.58 8.20 8.95
CA ASP A 138 -16.06 7.86 10.29
C ASP A 138 -14.93 7.72 11.32
N ALA A 139 -13.67 7.92 10.94
CA ALA A 139 -12.54 7.83 11.85
C ALA A 139 -12.57 8.99 12.85
N GLN A 140 -12.64 8.66 14.14
CA GLN A 140 -12.71 9.65 15.21
C GLN A 140 -11.50 10.59 15.24
N LEU A 141 -10.35 10.16 14.71
CA LEU A 141 -9.14 10.97 14.64
C LEU A 141 -9.30 12.19 13.70
N LEU A 142 -10.27 12.21 12.78
CA LEU A 142 -10.60 13.39 11.97
C LEU A 142 -11.26 14.50 12.78
N PHE A 143 -11.87 14.17 13.91
CA PHE A 143 -12.70 15.09 14.68
C PHE A 143 -11.97 15.50 15.95
N MET A 144 -11.63 16.79 16.05
CA MET A 144 -11.10 17.35 17.29
C MET A 144 -12.16 17.23 18.41
N PRO A 145 -11.82 16.65 19.57
CA PRO A 145 -12.74 16.56 20.70
C PRO A 145 -13.26 17.93 21.12
N ALA A 146 -14.57 18.06 21.29
CA ALA A 146 -15.23 19.32 21.66
C ALA A 146 -14.78 19.88 23.03
N SER A 147 -14.20 19.03 23.89
CA SER A 147 -13.66 19.40 25.19
C SER A 147 -12.34 20.19 25.11
N LEU A 148 -11.70 20.30 23.94
CA LEU A 148 -10.37 20.87 23.79
C LEU A 148 -10.39 22.28 23.17
N PRO A 149 -9.52 23.20 23.64
CA PRO A 149 -9.53 24.59 23.18
C PRO A 149 -9.01 24.74 21.74
N LEU A 150 -9.91 25.10 20.82
CA LEU A 150 -9.60 25.33 19.40
C LEU A 150 -8.96 26.69 19.09
N SER A 151 -9.06 27.67 20.00
CA SER A 151 -8.73 29.08 19.69
C SER A 151 -7.28 29.34 19.26
N ALA A 152 -6.36 28.41 19.56
CA ALA A 152 -4.96 28.49 19.16
C ALA A 152 -4.61 27.68 17.90
N HIS A 153 -5.59 27.06 17.24
CA HIS A 153 -5.36 26.11 16.16
C HIS A 153 -6.22 26.41 14.93
N TYR A 154 -5.62 26.24 13.76
CA TYR A 154 -6.31 26.28 12.48
C TYR A 154 -6.41 24.86 11.94
N VAL A 155 -7.63 24.35 11.78
CA VAL A 155 -7.91 22.98 11.35
C VAL A 155 -8.31 22.99 9.88
N ARG A 156 -7.67 22.15 9.08
CA ARG A 156 -7.89 22.03 7.63
C ARG A 156 -8.04 20.56 7.22
N PRO A 157 -9.26 20.06 7.04
CA PRO A 157 -9.49 18.79 6.36
C PRO A 157 -9.35 18.96 4.84
N PHE A 158 -8.91 17.92 4.14
CA PHE A 158 -8.91 17.85 2.69
C PHE A 158 -9.04 16.41 2.20
N GLU A 159 -9.57 16.23 1.00
CA GLU A 159 -9.70 14.91 0.37
C GLU A 159 -8.34 14.27 0.15
N SER A 160 -8.27 12.95 0.37
CA SER A 160 -7.08 12.14 0.18
C SER A 160 -7.39 10.97 -0.75
N MET A 161 -6.38 10.17 -1.08
CA MET A 161 -6.58 9.01 -1.93
C MET A 161 -7.57 8.04 -1.30
N THR A 162 -8.49 7.55 -2.13
CA THR A 162 -9.45 6.51 -1.77
C THR A 162 -8.74 5.21 -1.47
N VAL A 163 -9.40 4.36 -0.68
CA VAL A 163 -8.93 3.02 -0.31
C VAL A 163 -9.93 2.02 -0.82
N SER A 164 -9.46 0.89 -1.35
CA SER A 164 -10.36 -0.13 -1.88
C SER A 164 -10.13 -1.47 -1.21
N VAL A 165 -11.19 -2.09 -0.71
CA VAL A 165 -11.15 -3.39 -0.04
C VAL A 165 -12.15 -4.34 -0.70
N ILE A 166 -11.71 -5.57 -0.98
CA ILE A 166 -12.63 -6.65 -1.37
C ILE A 166 -12.98 -7.45 -0.13
N HIS A 167 -14.28 -7.49 0.19
CA HIS A 167 -14.81 -8.30 1.27
C HIS A 167 -15.03 -9.72 0.74
N ASN A 168 -14.27 -10.68 1.26
CA ASN A 168 -14.35 -12.05 0.81
C ASN A 168 -15.59 -12.73 1.40
N ARG A 169 -16.56 -13.01 0.52
CA ARG A 169 -17.78 -13.75 0.81
C ARG A 169 -17.92 -15.00 -0.06
N PHE A 170 -16.83 -15.43 -0.70
CA PHE A 170 -16.82 -16.46 -1.73
C PHE A 170 -16.04 -17.68 -1.24
N THR A 171 -16.53 -18.87 -1.61
CA THR A 171 -15.91 -20.16 -1.28
C THR A 171 -15.01 -20.68 -2.40
N ASP A 172 -15.21 -20.19 -3.63
CA ASP A 172 -14.45 -20.57 -4.81
C ASP A 172 -14.38 -19.42 -5.82
N VAL A 173 -13.41 -19.51 -6.71
CA VAL A 173 -13.09 -18.50 -7.73
C VAL A 173 -14.23 -18.33 -8.73
N LEU A 174 -14.93 -19.41 -9.10
CA LEU A 174 -16.01 -19.34 -10.08
C LEU A 174 -17.22 -18.55 -9.54
N GLY A 175 -17.56 -18.76 -8.27
CA GLY A 175 -18.56 -17.99 -7.54
C GLY A 175 -18.21 -16.50 -7.50
N TYR A 176 -16.95 -16.16 -7.23
CA TYR A 176 -16.45 -14.79 -7.30
C TYR A 176 -16.61 -14.18 -8.70
N LEU A 177 -16.12 -14.87 -9.75
CA LEU A 177 -16.26 -14.40 -11.13
C LEU A 177 -17.73 -14.24 -11.54
N ASN A 178 -18.61 -15.13 -11.10
CA ASN A 178 -20.04 -15.08 -11.41
C ASN A 178 -20.74 -13.87 -10.78
N ALA A 179 -20.27 -13.40 -9.62
CA ALA A 179 -20.76 -12.19 -8.97
C ALA A 179 -20.29 -10.89 -9.64
N MET A 180 -19.23 -10.92 -10.45
CA MET A 180 -18.83 -9.77 -11.25
C MET A 180 -19.88 -9.44 -12.31
N GLU A 181 -19.95 -8.17 -12.70
CA GLU A 181 -20.76 -7.74 -13.85
C GLU A 181 -20.40 -8.54 -15.10
N LYS A 182 -21.40 -8.87 -15.93
CA LYS A 182 -21.22 -9.68 -17.15
C LYS A 182 -20.12 -9.13 -18.05
N LYS A 183 -20.05 -7.80 -18.23
CA LYS A 183 -19.02 -7.13 -19.05
C LYS A 183 -17.63 -7.26 -18.43
N ALA A 184 -17.50 -7.03 -17.12
CA ALA A 184 -16.24 -7.17 -16.39
C ALA A 184 -15.73 -8.61 -16.41
N ARG A 185 -16.59 -9.60 -16.09
CA ARG A 185 -16.26 -11.04 -16.17
C ARG A 185 -15.77 -11.44 -17.56
N SER A 186 -16.52 -11.05 -18.60
CA SER A 186 -16.15 -11.35 -20.00
C SER A 186 -14.80 -10.74 -20.38
N ASN A 187 -14.55 -9.50 -19.92
CA ASN A 187 -13.26 -8.83 -20.13
C ASN A 187 -12.10 -9.58 -19.48
N VAL A 188 -12.25 -9.95 -18.19
CA VAL A 188 -11.24 -10.74 -17.47
C VAL A 188 -10.97 -12.05 -18.19
N LYS A 189 -12.00 -12.85 -18.51
CA LYS A 189 -11.82 -14.13 -19.22
C LYS A 189 -11.14 -13.95 -20.58
N ARG A 190 -11.46 -12.89 -21.33
CA ARG A 190 -10.80 -12.60 -22.60
C ARG A 190 -9.31 -12.26 -22.41
N GLN A 191 -8.99 -11.41 -21.45
CA GLN A 191 -7.62 -11.00 -21.13
C GLN A 191 -6.76 -12.19 -20.69
N LEU A 192 -7.30 -13.03 -19.80
CA LEU A 192 -6.64 -14.27 -19.38
C LEU A 192 -6.39 -15.20 -20.57
N ARG A 193 -7.37 -15.37 -21.46
CA ARG A 193 -7.22 -16.23 -22.65
C ARG A 193 -6.12 -15.74 -23.57
N ASN A 194 -6.06 -14.43 -23.83
CA ASN A 194 -5.05 -13.83 -24.69
C ASN A 194 -3.65 -14.03 -24.11
N LEU A 195 -3.49 -13.81 -22.80
CA LEU A 195 -2.22 -14.02 -22.12
C LEU A 195 -1.80 -15.49 -22.15
N LEU A 196 -2.70 -16.41 -21.83
CA LEU A 196 -2.39 -17.84 -21.78
C LEU A 196 -2.16 -18.45 -23.18
N ALA A 197 -2.66 -17.81 -24.25
CA ALA A 197 -2.40 -18.20 -25.63
C ALA A 197 -1.08 -17.61 -26.19
N ALA A 198 -0.43 -16.69 -25.47
CA ALA A 198 0.77 -15.99 -25.95
C ALA A 198 2.04 -16.85 -25.89
N GLY A 199 2.07 -17.86 -25.03
CA GLY A 199 3.24 -18.72 -24.81
C GLY A 199 3.09 -19.61 -23.58
N GLU A 200 4.19 -20.12 -23.05
CA GLU A 200 4.20 -20.91 -21.83
C GLU A 200 4.06 -20.02 -20.59
N VAL A 201 2.84 -19.96 -20.05
CA VAL A 201 2.55 -19.20 -18.83
C VAL A 201 2.70 -20.04 -17.58
N ARG A 202 3.43 -19.52 -16.59
CA ARG A 202 3.55 -20.08 -15.23
C ARG A 202 3.39 -18.99 -14.19
N TYR A 203 2.67 -19.26 -13.11
CA TYR A 203 2.61 -18.39 -11.94
C TYR A 203 3.33 -19.03 -10.76
N LEU A 204 4.33 -18.35 -10.21
CA LEU A 204 5.08 -18.78 -9.04
C LEU A 204 4.61 -18.00 -7.82
N TYR A 205 4.47 -18.65 -6.67
CA TYR A 205 4.14 -18.00 -5.41
C TYR A 205 4.81 -18.69 -4.23
N SER A 206 5.29 -17.90 -3.27
CA SER A 206 5.74 -18.42 -1.98
C SER A 206 5.67 -17.36 -0.87
N GLU A 207 5.50 -17.85 0.36
CA GLU A 207 5.66 -17.11 1.62
C GLU A 207 6.79 -17.71 2.48
N ASP A 208 7.58 -18.64 1.92
CA ASP A 208 8.68 -19.30 2.60
C ASP A 208 9.88 -18.34 2.70
N PRO A 209 10.40 -18.04 3.90
CA PRO A 209 11.60 -17.22 4.09
C PRO A 209 12.83 -17.69 3.30
N GLU A 210 12.91 -18.96 2.91
CA GLU A 210 13.99 -19.45 2.06
C GLU A 210 13.83 -19.10 0.57
N ALA A 211 12.61 -18.83 0.12
CA ALA A 211 12.27 -18.56 -1.28
C ALA A 211 12.00 -17.09 -1.55
N THR A 212 11.36 -16.38 -0.61
CA THR A 212 10.95 -14.99 -0.79
C THR A 212 12.10 -14.01 -1.10
N PRO A 213 13.35 -14.17 -0.60
CA PRO A 213 14.44 -13.28 -1.00
C PRO A 213 14.76 -13.35 -2.50
N LEU A 214 14.75 -14.56 -3.08
CA LEU A 214 15.00 -14.74 -4.51
C LEU A 214 13.80 -14.28 -5.36
N LEU A 215 12.57 -14.50 -4.87
CA LEU A 215 11.37 -13.98 -5.53
C LEU A 215 11.34 -12.44 -5.51
N LEU A 216 11.79 -11.80 -4.42
CA LEU A 216 11.93 -10.35 -4.34
C LEU A 216 12.95 -9.85 -5.36
N ASP A 217 14.12 -10.50 -5.48
CA ASP A 217 15.11 -10.09 -6.47
C ASP A 217 14.57 -10.15 -7.91
N LEU A 218 13.82 -11.19 -8.26
CA LEU A 218 13.14 -11.28 -9.55
C LEU A 218 12.01 -10.26 -9.71
N TYR A 219 11.25 -9.96 -8.64
CA TYR A 219 10.25 -8.89 -8.65
C TYR A 219 10.90 -7.55 -8.98
N LEU A 220 12.05 -7.23 -8.37
CA LEU A 220 12.77 -5.99 -8.61
C LEU A 220 13.25 -5.88 -10.07
N ASP A 221 13.64 -6.99 -10.69
CA ASP A 221 14.02 -7.01 -12.11
C ASP A 221 12.83 -6.68 -13.04
N VAL A 222 11.63 -7.18 -12.73
CA VAL A 222 10.40 -6.80 -13.44
C VAL A 222 10.10 -5.32 -13.22
N GLU A 223 10.21 -4.85 -11.98
CA GLU A 223 9.84 -3.49 -11.59
C GLU A 223 10.66 -2.42 -12.33
N ARG A 224 11.93 -2.70 -12.66
CA ARG A 224 12.80 -1.81 -13.47
C ARG A 224 12.22 -1.49 -14.85
N HIS A 225 11.40 -2.38 -15.41
CA HIS A 225 10.82 -2.25 -16.74
C HIS A 225 9.35 -1.79 -16.71
N SER A 226 8.89 -1.30 -15.56
CA SER A 226 7.48 -0.97 -15.34
C SER A 226 7.17 0.52 -15.41
N TRP A 227 5.87 0.83 -15.42
CA TRP A 227 5.38 2.20 -15.29
C TRP A 227 5.93 2.94 -14.06
N LYS A 228 6.24 2.22 -12.96
CA LYS A 228 6.81 2.82 -11.74
C LYS A 228 8.19 3.42 -11.98
N ALA A 229 8.97 2.85 -12.90
CA ALA A 229 10.29 3.36 -13.25
C ALA A 229 10.20 4.77 -13.86
N ARG A 230 9.17 5.04 -14.68
CA ARG A 230 8.96 6.37 -15.29
C ARG A 230 8.65 7.46 -14.29
N VAL A 231 8.01 7.12 -13.16
CA VAL A 231 7.57 8.07 -12.14
C VAL A 231 8.47 8.06 -10.90
N GLY A 232 9.60 7.35 -10.93
CA GLY A 232 10.52 7.22 -9.78
C GLY A 232 9.92 6.49 -8.58
N GLY A 233 8.87 5.68 -8.79
CA GLY A 233 8.10 5.02 -7.74
C GLY A 233 8.58 3.60 -7.38
N THR A 234 9.71 3.16 -7.91
CA THR A 234 10.22 1.79 -7.75
C THR A 234 10.81 1.54 -6.35
N ILE A 235 10.88 0.29 -5.92
CA ILE A 235 11.67 -0.16 -4.76
C ILE A 235 13.16 0.04 -5.04
N HIS A 236 13.63 -0.21 -6.26
CA HIS A 236 15.06 -0.14 -6.60
C HIS A 236 15.67 1.27 -6.59
N ARG A 237 14.86 2.33 -6.37
CA ARG A 237 15.31 3.72 -6.43
C ARG A 237 16.33 4.09 -5.34
N ASP A 238 16.33 3.37 -4.23
CA ASP A 238 17.21 3.62 -3.07
C ASP A 238 17.56 2.29 -2.38
N GLU A 239 18.82 2.14 -1.95
CA GLU A 239 19.29 0.92 -1.27
C GLU A 239 18.62 0.70 0.09
N ARG A 240 18.29 1.77 0.81
CA ARG A 240 17.54 1.70 2.07
C ARG A 240 16.14 1.18 1.83
N ARG A 241 15.50 1.58 0.72
CA ARG A 241 14.20 1.05 0.33
C ARG A 241 14.25 -0.45 0.02
N ILE A 242 15.28 -0.92 -0.68
CA ILE A 242 15.50 -2.37 -0.87
C ILE A 242 15.69 -3.07 0.49
N ALA A 243 16.49 -2.48 1.38
CA ALA A 243 16.73 -3.03 2.72
C ALA A 243 15.44 -3.09 3.56
N PHE A 244 14.56 -2.08 3.48
CA PHE A 244 13.24 -2.07 4.11
C PHE A 244 12.39 -3.28 3.69
N PHE A 245 12.26 -3.53 2.37
CA PHE A 245 11.51 -4.68 1.87
C PHE A 245 12.16 -6.01 2.23
N ARG A 246 13.49 -6.09 2.25
CA ARG A 246 14.21 -7.30 2.71
C ARG A 246 13.98 -7.57 4.19
N GLY A 247 14.00 -6.53 5.03
CA GLY A 247 13.74 -6.66 6.46
C GLY A 247 12.30 -7.09 6.77
N MET A 248 11.33 -6.72 5.92
CA MET A 248 9.96 -7.25 6.00
C MET A 248 9.84 -8.76 5.72
N LEU A 249 10.84 -9.40 5.10
CA LEU A 249 10.85 -10.85 4.88
C LEU A 249 11.31 -11.65 6.11
N ALA A 250 11.80 -10.98 7.15
CA ALA A 250 12.33 -11.65 8.33
C ALA A 250 11.24 -12.42 9.09
N ALA A 251 11.58 -13.61 9.59
CA ALA A 251 10.68 -14.44 10.37
C ALA A 251 10.25 -13.81 11.72
N THR A 252 10.93 -12.74 12.16
CA THR A 252 10.57 -11.96 13.34
C THR A 252 9.38 -11.04 13.11
N MET A 253 8.99 -10.80 11.86
CA MET A 253 7.81 -9.98 11.54
C MET A 253 6.53 -10.70 12.00
N PRO A 254 5.57 -9.98 12.61
CA PRO A 254 4.30 -10.56 13.07
C PRO A 254 3.29 -10.81 11.92
N PHE A 255 3.72 -10.67 10.68
CA PHE A 255 2.96 -10.92 9.46
C PHE A 255 3.82 -11.69 8.46
N ARG A 256 3.18 -12.31 7.47
CA ARG A 256 3.86 -13.03 6.39
C ARG A 256 3.88 -12.19 5.12
N ILE A 257 4.94 -12.32 4.34
CA ILE A 257 5.04 -11.70 3.01
C ILE A 257 4.98 -12.79 1.96
N GLY A 258 3.97 -12.73 1.10
CA GLY A 258 3.84 -13.54 -0.09
C GLY A 258 4.33 -12.78 -1.31
N ILE A 259 5.13 -13.44 -2.16
CA ILE A 259 5.59 -12.87 -3.43
C ILE A 259 5.12 -13.77 -4.57
N GLY A 260 4.38 -13.16 -5.49
CA GLY A 260 3.91 -13.79 -6.72
C GLY A 260 4.68 -13.30 -7.94
N LEU A 261 5.02 -14.21 -8.86
CA LEU A 261 5.63 -13.88 -10.15
C LEU A 261 4.88 -14.58 -11.28
N LEU A 262 4.57 -13.82 -12.32
CA LEU A 262 4.04 -14.33 -13.57
C LEU A 262 5.17 -14.44 -14.60
N LEU A 263 5.34 -15.64 -15.14
CA LEU A 263 6.32 -15.95 -16.17
C LEU A 263 5.61 -16.20 -17.51
N LEU A 264 6.23 -15.75 -18.58
CA LEU A 264 5.91 -16.07 -19.97
C LEU A 264 7.18 -16.58 -20.65
N ASP A 265 7.17 -17.82 -21.14
CA ASP A 265 8.32 -18.48 -21.77
C ASP A 265 9.61 -18.42 -20.92
N GLY A 266 9.44 -18.58 -19.60
CA GLY A 266 10.53 -18.51 -18.62
C GLY A 266 10.97 -17.10 -18.23
N VAL A 267 10.39 -16.04 -18.80
CA VAL A 267 10.70 -14.65 -18.48
C VAL A 267 9.68 -14.11 -17.47
N PRO A 268 10.10 -13.59 -16.31
CA PRO A 268 9.22 -12.87 -15.39
C PRO A 268 8.70 -11.59 -16.06
N ILE A 269 7.37 -11.45 -16.17
CA ILE A 269 6.70 -10.30 -16.82
C ILE A 269 5.83 -9.49 -15.87
N ALA A 270 5.49 -10.04 -14.70
CA ALA A 270 4.71 -9.33 -13.69
C ALA A 270 4.95 -9.93 -12.30
N GLY A 271 4.72 -9.13 -11.25
CA GLY A 271 4.83 -9.62 -9.88
C GLY A 271 3.94 -8.87 -8.88
N SER A 272 3.73 -9.51 -7.73
CA SER A 272 3.00 -8.95 -6.60
C SER A 272 3.74 -9.22 -5.28
N ILE A 273 3.57 -8.31 -4.32
CA ILE A 273 3.97 -8.47 -2.92
C ILE A 273 2.71 -8.28 -2.08
N VAL A 274 2.45 -9.23 -1.18
CA VAL A 274 1.24 -9.28 -0.36
C VAL A 274 1.62 -9.47 1.09
N ASN A 275 1.08 -8.64 1.97
CA ASN A 275 1.26 -8.80 3.41
C ASN A 275 0.03 -9.50 4.00
N ALA A 276 0.23 -10.72 4.53
CA ALA A 276 -0.78 -11.48 5.24
C ALA A 276 -0.66 -11.22 6.74
N TYR A 277 -1.70 -10.64 7.33
CA TYR A 277 -1.77 -10.35 8.76
C TYR A 277 -3.16 -10.69 9.29
N GLU A 278 -3.21 -11.51 10.34
CA GLU A 278 -4.47 -12.08 10.83
C GLU A 278 -5.26 -12.73 9.68
N ARG A 279 -6.53 -12.36 9.49
CA ARG A 279 -7.37 -12.85 8.39
C ARG A 279 -7.46 -11.85 7.24
N ARG A 280 -6.42 -11.05 6.99
CA ARG A 280 -6.40 -9.99 5.98
C ARG A 280 -5.17 -10.09 5.10
N LEU A 281 -5.36 -9.92 3.80
CA LEU A 281 -4.28 -9.74 2.83
C LEU A 281 -4.21 -8.28 2.41
N HIS A 282 -3.01 -7.73 2.30
CA HIS A 282 -2.76 -6.37 1.81
C HIS A 282 -1.91 -6.46 0.55
N ALA A 283 -2.46 -6.11 -0.60
CA ALA A 283 -1.76 -6.11 -1.88
C ALA A 283 -0.87 -4.85 -1.99
N THR A 284 0.26 -4.86 -1.27
CA THR A 284 1.12 -3.69 -1.08
C THR A 284 1.83 -3.29 -2.35
N GLN A 285 2.26 -4.25 -3.18
CA GLN A 285 2.93 -3.96 -4.43
C GLN A 285 2.40 -4.85 -5.54
N VAL A 286 2.12 -4.23 -6.70
CA VAL A 286 1.86 -4.94 -7.96
C VAL A 286 2.64 -4.23 -9.05
N VAL A 287 3.20 -5.01 -9.96
CA VAL A 287 3.95 -4.50 -11.10
C VAL A 287 3.83 -5.41 -12.30
N PHE A 288 3.97 -4.83 -13.48
CA PHE A 288 4.22 -5.57 -14.71
C PHE A 288 5.23 -4.82 -15.56
N ASP A 289 5.93 -5.56 -16.40
CA ASP A 289 6.82 -5.04 -17.42
C ASP A 289 6.00 -4.45 -18.57
N ASP A 290 6.19 -3.17 -18.86
CA ASP A 290 5.39 -2.41 -19.84
C ASP A 290 5.49 -2.98 -21.26
N ARG A 291 6.57 -3.70 -21.58
CA ARG A 291 6.73 -4.41 -22.86
C ARG A 291 5.61 -5.43 -23.10
N PHE A 292 5.01 -5.95 -22.04
CA PHE A 292 3.92 -6.94 -22.08
C PHE A 292 2.54 -6.35 -21.76
N SER A 293 2.41 -5.02 -21.69
CA SER A 293 1.17 -4.31 -21.36
C SER A 293 -0.04 -4.76 -22.21
N ARG A 294 0.16 -5.04 -23.50
CA ARG A 294 -0.89 -5.55 -24.42
C ARG A 294 -1.48 -6.89 -24.02
N LEU A 295 -0.74 -7.72 -23.29
CA LEU A 295 -1.21 -9.00 -22.75
C LEU A 295 -1.96 -8.83 -21.42
N THR A 296 -1.98 -7.62 -20.86
CA THR A 296 -2.67 -7.27 -19.62
C THR A 296 -2.33 -8.19 -18.43
N PRO A 297 -1.04 -8.46 -18.15
CA PRO A 297 -0.62 -9.42 -17.13
C PRO A 297 -1.13 -9.10 -15.72
N GLY A 298 -1.38 -7.82 -15.42
CA GLY A 298 -2.00 -7.39 -14.16
C GLY A 298 -3.38 -8.00 -13.90
N THR A 299 -4.14 -8.36 -14.94
CA THR A 299 -5.43 -9.04 -14.78
C THR A 299 -5.26 -10.43 -14.19
N LEU A 300 -4.24 -11.20 -14.64
CA LEU A 300 -3.95 -12.51 -14.07
C LEU A 300 -3.40 -12.40 -12.64
N LEU A 301 -2.50 -11.45 -12.38
CA LEU A 301 -2.01 -11.23 -11.02
C LEU A 301 -3.17 -10.95 -10.06
N PHE A 302 -4.09 -10.07 -10.44
CA PHE A 302 -5.25 -9.75 -9.60
C PHE A 302 -6.18 -10.96 -9.41
N ALA A 303 -6.42 -11.72 -10.46
CA ALA A 303 -7.19 -12.96 -10.37
C ALA A 303 -6.54 -13.97 -9.40
N MET A 304 -5.21 -14.07 -9.41
CA MET A 304 -4.45 -14.89 -8.45
C MET A 304 -4.50 -14.34 -7.02
N LEU A 305 -4.46 -13.02 -6.81
CA LEU A 305 -4.67 -12.42 -5.49
C LEU A 305 -6.04 -12.77 -4.91
N MET A 306 -7.09 -12.74 -5.74
CA MET A 306 -8.43 -13.16 -5.33
C MET A 306 -8.51 -14.66 -5.06
N LYS A 307 -7.85 -15.48 -5.87
CA LYS A 307 -7.73 -16.92 -5.59
C LYS A 307 -7.05 -17.16 -4.23
N GLU A 308 -5.94 -16.49 -3.96
CA GLU A 308 -5.22 -16.62 -2.69
C GLU A 308 -6.08 -16.20 -1.51
N THR A 309 -6.83 -15.10 -1.65
CA THR A 309 -7.78 -14.62 -0.63
C THR A 309 -8.84 -15.68 -0.30
N ILE A 310 -9.34 -16.39 -1.32
CA ILE A 310 -10.34 -17.45 -1.17
C ILE A 310 -9.70 -18.72 -0.57
N ASP A 311 -8.56 -19.17 -1.11
CA ASP A 311 -7.86 -20.38 -0.67
C ASP A 311 -7.46 -20.28 0.81
N THR A 312 -6.96 -19.12 1.24
CA THR A 312 -6.53 -18.85 2.63
C THR A 312 -7.68 -18.46 3.55
N LYS A 313 -8.90 -18.32 3.02
CA LYS A 313 -10.10 -17.86 3.76
C LYS A 313 -9.89 -16.53 4.49
N ALA A 314 -9.05 -15.67 3.92
CA ALA A 314 -8.91 -14.29 4.36
C ALA A 314 -10.27 -13.60 4.22
N GLU A 315 -10.65 -12.81 5.22
CA GLU A 315 -11.90 -12.04 5.26
C GLU A 315 -11.86 -10.86 4.30
N HIS A 316 -10.66 -10.32 4.05
CA HIS A 316 -10.48 -9.13 3.24
C HIS A 316 -9.19 -9.20 2.40
N LEU A 317 -9.28 -8.64 1.20
CA LEU A 317 -8.14 -8.23 0.40
C LEU A 317 -8.14 -6.69 0.33
N ASP A 318 -7.25 -6.06 1.09
CA ASP A 318 -7.00 -4.61 1.03
C ASP A 318 -6.10 -4.33 -0.18
N LEU A 319 -6.59 -3.53 -1.12
CA LEU A 319 -5.91 -3.18 -2.36
C LEU A 319 -5.09 -1.90 -2.22
N MET A 320 -4.93 -1.40 -0.99
CA MET A 320 -4.28 -0.15 -0.66
C MET A 320 -4.98 1.04 -1.35
N SER A 321 -4.39 2.21 -1.17
CA SER A 321 -4.90 3.47 -1.68
C SER A 321 -4.61 3.71 -3.16
N GLY A 322 -5.39 4.61 -3.75
CA GLY A 322 -5.26 5.05 -5.14
C GLY A 322 -5.90 4.12 -6.17
N PHE A 323 -5.98 4.59 -7.41
CA PHE A 323 -6.46 3.83 -8.58
C PHE A 323 -7.83 3.10 -8.41
N SER A 324 -8.77 3.71 -7.67
CA SER A 324 -10.09 3.10 -7.41
C SER A 324 -10.88 2.73 -8.66
N TYR A 325 -10.69 3.46 -9.77
CA TYR A 325 -11.41 3.26 -11.03
C TYR A 325 -11.30 1.83 -11.59
N TYR A 326 -10.14 1.17 -11.46
CA TYR A 326 -9.98 -0.21 -11.93
C TYR A 326 -10.24 -1.26 -10.85
N LYS A 327 -10.33 -0.85 -9.57
CA LYS A 327 -10.52 -1.77 -8.43
C LYS A 327 -12.01 -2.12 -8.25
N SER A 328 -12.91 -1.19 -8.53
CA SER A 328 -14.37 -1.41 -8.43
C SER A 328 -14.89 -2.58 -9.30
N ARG A 329 -14.36 -2.75 -10.52
CA ARG A 329 -14.72 -3.90 -11.40
C ARG A 329 -14.37 -5.27 -10.81
N TRP A 330 -13.53 -5.32 -9.77
CA TRP A 330 -13.19 -6.52 -9.02
C TRP A 330 -14.02 -6.67 -7.73
N LEU A 331 -15.20 -6.02 -7.67
CA LEU A 331 -16.09 -6.02 -6.50
C LEU A 331 -15.48 -5.36 -5.25
N ALA A 332 -14.49 -4.49 -5.44
CA ALA A 332 -13.90 -3.75 -4.33
C ALA A 332 -14.84 -2.63 -3.89
N GLU A 333 -15.10 -2.56 -2.58
CA GLU A 333 -15.72 -1.41 -1.94
C GLU A 333 -14.67 -0.32 -1.80
N THR A 334 -15.00 0.90 -2.22
CA THR A 334 -14.08 2.05 -2.16
C THR A 334 -14.56 3.02 -1.10
N THR A 335 -13.66 3.41 -0.21
CA THR A 335 -13.89 4.40 0.84
C THR A 335 -13.11 5.67 0.50
N ASP A 336 -13.83 6.79 0.38
CA ASP A 336 -13.21 8.10 0.26
C ASP A 336 -12.54 8.45 1.60
N CYS A 337 -11.28 8.88 1.54
CA CYS A 337 -10.52 9.21 2.73
C CYS A 337 -10.22 10.70 2.79
N GLN A 338 -10.02 11.20 4.00
CA GLN A 338 -9.65 12.58 4.27
C GLN A 338 -8.32 12.63 5.00
N SER A 339 -7.58 13.71 4.81
CA SER A 339 -6.43 14.05 5.65
C SER A 339 -6.76 15.28 6.47
N LEU A 340 -6.31 15.30 7.71
CA LEU A 340 -6.48 16.43 8.63
C LEU A 340 -5.14 17.10 8.87
N GLN A 341 -5.08 18.41 8.69
CA GLN A 341 -3.98 19.23 9.16
C GLN A 341 -4.44 20.17 10.27
N ILE A 342 -3.64 20.26 11.32
CA ILE A 342 -3.86 21.17 12.44
C ILE A 342 -2.62 22.05 12.57
N PHE A 343 -2.78 23.35 12.37
CA PHE A 343 -1.70 24.31 12.46
C PHE A 343 -1.78 25.07 13.78
N ARG A 344 -0.63 25.29 14.42
CA ARG A 344 -0.52 26.28 15.49
C ARG A 344 -0.64 27.68 14.89
N VAL A 345 -1.66 28.43 15.30
CA VAL A 345 -1.90 29.79 14.82
C VAL A 345 -0.67 30.66 15.11
N GLY A 346 -0.26 31.46 14.11
CA GLY A 346 0.93 32.30 14.18
C GLY A 346 2.25 31.60 13.84
N SER A 347 2.28 30.29 13.61
CA SER A 347 3.48 29.60 13.13
C SER A 347 3.79 29.90 11.65
N ALA A 348 5.03 29.69 11.21
CA ALA A 348 5.40 29.86 9.81
C ALA A 348 4.61 28.94 8.86
N LEU A 349 4.32 27.70 9.29
CA LEU A 349 3.48 26.77 8.52
C LEU A 349 2.02 27.22 8.44
N PHE A 350 1.48 27.85 9.50
CA PHE A 350 0.15 28.45 9.46
C PHE A 350 0.06 29.54 8.39
N TYR A 351 0.98 30.53 8.39
CA TYR A 351 0.96 31.57 7.36
C TYR A 351 1.20 31.02 5.95
N LYS A 352 2.03 29.99 5.81
CA LYS A 352 2.24 29.29 4.53
C LYS A 352 0.95 28.65 4.02
N ALA A 353 0.18 28.02 4.90
CA ALA A 353 -1.11 27.43 4.57
C ALA A 353 -2.11 28.52 4.11
N ILE A 354 -2.27 29.60 4.88
CA ILE A 354 -3.17 30.70 4.53
C ILE A 354 -2.79 31.34 3.18
N ALA A 355 -1.50 31.61 2.95
CA ALA A 355 -1.03 32.15 1.68
C ALA A 355 -1.33 31.20 0.50
N GLY A 356 -1.13 29.90 0.69
CA GLY A 356 -1.47 28.89 -0.31
C GLY A 356 -2.97 28.83 -0.62
N ASP A 357 -3.82 28.96 0.40
CA ASP A 357 -5.29 28.95 0.24
C ASP A 357 -5.78 30.20 -0.50
N LEU A 358 -5.22 31.37 -0.16
CA LEU A 358 -5.51 32.63 -0.86
C LEU A 358 -5.09 32.55 -2.34
N ARG A 359 -3.91 31.98 -2.61
CA ARG A 359 -3.41 31.78 -3.97
C ARG A 359 -4.35 30.88 -4.78
N ARG A 360 -4.77 29.72 -4.24
CA ARG A 360 -5.69 28.81 -4.94
C ARG A 360 -7.02 29.46 -5.26
N LYS A 361 -7.62 30.20 -4.32
CA LYS A 361 -8.85 30.96 -4.56
C LYS A 361 -8.69 32.02 -5.66
N LEU A 362 -7.50 32.60 -5.79
CA LEU A 362 -7.20 33.56 -6.86
C LEU A 362 -7.04 32.85 -8.20
N GLU A 363 -6.35 31.71 -8.23
CA GLU A 363 -6.16 30.87 -9.42
C GLU A 363 -7.49 30.28 -9.92
N GLU A 364 -8.38 29.81 -9.04
CA GLU A 364 -9.74 29.33 -9.34
C GLU A 364 -10.65 30.43 -9.90
N ARG A 365 -10.41 31.69 -9.52
CA ARG A 365 -11.14 32.84 -10.11
C ARG A 365 -10.61 33.22 -11.49
N LEU A 366 -9.36 32.88 -11.79
CA LEU A 366 -8.68 33.20 -13.05
C LEU A 366 -8.81 32.07 -14.08
N ARG A 367 -8.84 30.82 -13.64
CA ARG A 367 -9.14 29.64 -14.45
C ARG A 367 -10.66 29.42 -14.37
N GLY A 368 -11.36 29.62 -15.49
CA GLY A 368 -12.75 29.16 -15.64
C GLY A 368 -12.90 27.65 -15.36
N PRO A 369 -14.13 27.10 -15.43
CA PRO A 369 -14.40 25.72 -15.02
C PRO A 369 -13.42 24.73 -15.66
N ILE A 370 -12.76 23.94 -14.81
CA ILE A 370 -11.78 22.93 -15.20
C ILE A 370 -12.52 21.80 -15.91
N ASP A 371 -12.10 21.50 -17.14
CA ASP A 371 -12.53 20.31 -17.87
C ASP A 371 -11.85 19.07 -17.26
N LEU A 372 -12.57 18.40 -16.36
CA LEU A 372 -12.13 17.17 -15.70
C LEU A 372 -11.92 16.00 -16.69
N GLU A 373 -12.39 16.09 -17.94
CA GLU A 373 -12.07 15.09 -18.98
C GLU A 373 -10.64 15.23 -19.53
N ALA A 374 -10.03 16.42 -19.46
CA ALA A 374 -8.69 16.68 -20.00
C ALA A 374 -7.56 16.11 -19.13
N GLU A 375 -7.80 15.88 -17.83
CA GLU A 375 -6.83 15.28 -16.89
C GLU A 375 -7.06 13.78 -16.68
N ASN A 376 -7.92 13.16 -17.49
CA ASN A 376 -8.27 11.75 -17.36
C ASN A 376 -7.11 10.87 -17.87
N VAL A 377 -6.23 10.46 -16.94
CA VAL A 377 -5.06 9.56 -17.15
C VAL A 377 -5.45 8.26 -17.89
N ALA A 378 -6.73 7.87 -17.85
CA ALA A 378 -7.29 6.74 -18.60
C ALA A 378 -7.13 6.85 -20.14
N LYS A 379 -7.08 8.07 -20.72
CA LYS A 379 -6.78 8.24 -22.15
C LYS A 379 -5.30 7.99 -22.46
N HIS A 380 -4.40 8.22 -21.52
CA HIS A 380 -2.97 7.93 -21.70
C HIS A 380 -2.67 6.44 -21.62
N GLU A 381 -3.38 5.66 -20.80
CA GLU A 381 -3.23 4.19 -20.77
C GLU A 381 -3.74 3.53 -22.08
N SER A 382 -4.73 4.14 -22.74
CA SER A 382 -5.27 3.64 -24.02
C SER A 382 -4.44 4.09 -25.24
N ALA A 383 -3.69 5.19 -25.14
CA ALA A 383 -2.90 5.74 -26.25
C ALA A 383 -1.53 5.07 -26.46
N VAL A 384 -1.08 4.22 -25.52
CA VAL A 384 0.18 3.47 -25.61
C VAL A 384 0.07 2.24 -26.55
N GLU A 385 -1.09 2.04 -27.21
CA GLU A 385 -1.31 0.94 -28.17
C GLU A 385 -0.42 0.99 -29.44
N ALA A 386 0.44 2.00 -29.63
CA ALA A 386 1.23 2.18 -30.84
C ALA A 386 2.76 2.20 -30.61
N ALA A 387 3.35 1.08 -30.17
CA ALA A 387 4.74 0.75 -30.52
C ALA A 387 4.96 -0.77 -30.46
N GLY A 388 5.38 -1.38 -31.57
CA GLY A 388 5.85 -2.76 -31.58
C GLY A 388 7.26 -2.81 -31.00
N ILE A 389 7.50 -3.70 -30.02
CA ILE A 389 8.86 -4.03 -29.57
C ILE A 389 8.91 -5.53 -29.27
N ALA A 390 9.69 -6.26 -30.07
CA ALA A 390 10.32 -7.49 -29.64
C ALA A 390 11.41 -7.12 -28.63
N GLY A 391 11.25 -7.52 -27.37
CA GLY A 391 12.21 -7.23 -26.32
C GLY A 391 13.14 -8.43 -26.09
N GLU A 392 14.25 -8.51 -26.82
CA GLU A 392 15.39 -9.34 -26.40
C GLU A 392 16.00 -8.68 -25.15
N GLY A 393 15.78 -9.27 -23.97
CA GLY A 393 16.55 -8.95 -22.77
C GLY A 393 18.01 -9.33 -22.99
N ALA A 394 18.94 -8.53 -22.46
CA ALA A 394 20.37 -8.79 -22.59
C ALA A 394 20.71 -10.23 -22.14
N PRO A 395 21.57 -10.97 -22.87
CA PRO A 395 21.87 -12.38 -22.57
C PRO A 395 22.39 -12.63 -21.15
N ALA A 396 23.05 -11.62 -20.55
CA ALA A 396 23.57 -11.69 -19.18
C ALA A 396 22.46 -11.69 -18.11
N ASP A 397 21.40 -10.89 -18.32
CA ASP A 397 20.26 -10.84 -17.40
C ASP A 397 19.44 -12.13 -17.46
N ARG A 398 19.31 -12.71 -18.67
CA ARG A 398 18.57 -13.97 -18.88
C ARG A 398 19.20 -15.13 -18.11
N ARG A 399 20.54 -15.27 -18.15
CA ARG A 399 21.24 -16.35 -17.42
C ARG A 399 21.10 -16.22 -15.90
N ILE A 400 21.13 -15.00 -15.37
CA ILE A 400 20.92 -14.73 -13.93
C ILE A 400 19.49 -15.13 -13.55
N VAL A 401 18.49 -14.72 -14.33
CA VAL A 401 17.09 -15.09 -14.12
C VAL A 401 16.89 -16.60 -14.17
N GLU A 402 17.42 -17.28 -15.20
CA GLU A 402 17.34 -18.74 -15.34
C GLU A 402 17.98 -19.47 -14.14
N THR A 403 19.13 -18.99 -13.65
CA THR A 403 19.81 -19.55 -12.47
C THR A 403 18.95 -19.38 -11.21
N ARG A 404 18.35 -18.20 -11.01
CA ARG A 404 17.44 -17.94 -9.89
C ARG A 404 16.19 -18.81 -9.96
N LEU A 405 15.61 -18.98 -11.14
CA LEU A 405 14.45 -19.84 -11.36
C LEU A 405 14.77 -21.32 -11.12
N ALA A 406 15.94 -21.79 -11.55
CA ALA A 406 16.40 -23.15 -11.26
C ALA A 406 16.58 -23.37 -9.75
N THR A 407 17.09 -22.38 -9.03
CA THR A 407 17.22 -22.43 -7.56
C THR A 407 15.85 -22.41 -6.87
N LEU A 408 14.90 -21.63 -7.38
CA LEU A 408 13.53 -21.59 -6.85
C LEU A 408 12.79 -22.90 -7.04
N ALA A 409 13.08 -23.65 -8.12
CA ALA A 409 12.48 -24.96 -8.36
C ALA A 409 12.83 -26.01 -7.28
N THR A 410 13.88 -25.78 -6.49
CA THR A 410 14.27 -26.66 -5.37
C THR A 410 13.76 -26.17 -4.02
N LYS A 411 12.95 -25.09 -3.97
CA LYS A 411 12.45 -24.45 -2.75
C LYS A 411 10.93 -24.62 -2.65
N ALA A 412 10.33 -24.25 -1.50
CA ALA A 412 8.89 -24.31 -1.31
C ALA A 412 8.16 -23.20 -2.09
N VAL A 413 8.10 -23.35 -3.42
CA VAL A 413 7.43 -22.43 -4.34
C VAL A 413 6.29 -23.18 -5.02
N ARG A 414 5.07 -22.66 -4.87
CA ARG A 414 3.92 -23.16 -5.62
C ARG A 414 4.04 -22.65 -7.06
N ALA A 415 4.15 -23.57 -8.02
CA ALA A 415 4.10 -23.27 -9.44
C ALA A 415 2.73 -23.70 -10.01
N VAL A 416 2.03 -22.76 -10.64
CA VAL A 416 0.73 -22.98 -11.27
C VAL A 416 0.91 -22.87 -12.79
N THR A 417 0.51 -23.91 -13.50
CA THR A 417 0.61 -24.02 -14.96
C THR A 417 -0.56 -23.33 -15.68
N ALA A 418 -0.39 -23.04 -16.97
CA ALA A 418 -1.48 -22.50 -17.81
C ALA A 418 -2.75 -23.37 -17.80
N ALA A 419 -2.63 -24.70 -17.70
CA ALA A 419 -3.77 -25.62 -17.63
C ALA A 419 -4.53 -25.50 -16.30
N GLU A 420 -3.82 -25.36 -15.19
CA GLU A 420 -4.44 -25.10 -13.88
C GLU A 420 -5.08 -23.72 -13.83
N LEU A 421 -4.44 -22.69 -14.42
CA LEU A 421 -5.02 -21.36 -14.56
C LEU A 421 -6.32 -21.40 -15.39
N ASP A 422 -6.35 -22.17 -16.49
CA ASP A 422 -7.58 -22.39 -17.27
C ASP A 422 -8.69 -22.99 -16.41
N ALA A 423 -8.35 -24.01 -15.62
CA ALA A 423 -9.29 -24.70 -14.76
C ALA A 423 -9.81 -23.81 -13.62
N PHE A 424 -8.95 -23.00 -12.99
CA PHE A 424 -9.34 -22.12 -11.89
C PHE A 424 -10.30 -21.02 -12.32
N PHE A 425 -10.08 -20.42 -13.50
CA PHE A 425 -10.82 -19.25 -13.95
C PHE A 425 -11.84 -19.54 -15.07
N ASP A 426 -11.96 -20.80 -15.50
CA ASP A 426 -12.81 -21.25 -16.62
C ASP A 426 -12.61 -20.35 -17.85
N VAL A 427 -11.35 -20.25 -18.29
CA VAL A 427 -10.93 -19.35 -19.37
C VAL A 427 -11.32 -19.94 -20.74
N GLY A 428 -11.27 -21.27 -20.88
CA GLY A 428 -11.64 -22.02 -22.06
C GLY A 428 -10.52 -22.14 -23.10
N LEU A 429 -9.25 -22.27 -22.67
CA LEU A 429 -8.08 -22.44 -23.54
C LEU A 429 -8.20 -23.65 -24.47
N ALA A 430 -8.71 -24.77 -23.99
CA ALA A 430 -8.87 -25.99 -24.81
C ALA A 430 -9.77 -25.79 -26.05
N LYS A 431 -10.62 -24.75 -26.06
CA LYS A 431 -11.52 -24.41 -27.18
C LYS A 431 -10.89 -23.43 -28.18
N HIS A 432 -9.66 -22.97 -27.94
CA HIS A 432 -9.02 -21.91 -28.71
C HIS A 432 -7.50 -22.16 -28.82
N ARG A 433 -7.09 -23.21 -29.54
CA ARG A 433 -5.76 -23.18 -30.17
C ARG A 433 -5.86 -22.27 -31.40
N PRO A 434 -5.19 -21.11 -31.44
CA PRO A 434 -5.08 -20.35 -32.67
C PRO A 434 -4.30 -21.20 -33.68
N ASP A 435 -4.81 -21.29 -34.90
CA ASP A 435 -4.06 -21.83 -36.03
C ASP A 435 -2.75 -21.05 -36.14
N ALA A 436 -1.60 -21.74 -36.07
CA ALA A 436 -0.26 -21.17 -35.89
C ALA A 436 0.24 -20.28 -37.05
N ARG A 437 -0.66 -19.85 -37.94
CA ARG A 437 -0.37 -19.12 -39.19
C ARG A 437 -0.75 -17.64 -39.17
N ARG A 438 -1.23 -17.06 -38.05
CA ARG A 438 -1.72 -15.65 -38.01
C ARG A 438 -0.95 -14.66 -37.14
N LEU A 439 0.26 -14.99 -36.68
CA LEU A 439 1.16 -14.03 -36.01
C LEU A 439 2.44 -13.73 -36.82
N ALA A 440 2.47 -14.14 -38.09
CA ALA A 440 3.50 -13.77 -39.06
C ALA A 440 2.85 -13.12 -40.29
N SER A 441 2.30 -11.92 -40.09
CA SER A 441 1.95 -10.96 -41.15
C SER A 441 1.92 -9.55 -40.60
#